data_AF-A0A9J8AVY2-F1
#
_entry.id   AF-A0A9J8AVY2-F1
#
_cell.length_a   1.000
_cell.length_b   1.000
_cell.length_c   1.000
_cell.angle_alpha   90.00
_cell.angle_beta   90.00
_cell.angle_gamma   90.00
#
_symmetry.space_group_name_H-M   'P 1'
#
loop_
_entity.id
_entity.type
_entity.pdbx_description
1 polymer ?
#
loop_
_entity_poly.entity_id
_entity_poly.type
_entity_poly.pdbx_seq_one_letter_code
_entity_poly.pdbx_strand_id
1 'polypeptide(L)'
;MPGQKRKYNVRFPPGRIKKIMQKDTEVGRIASAVPIIISKALEMFLRSFLTMTCKITQSRNSRVMSINHMKRWQSVSIKARSPEREEPPQKATNELAINSDSSTVSYCD
;
A
#
# COMPACT_ATOMS: atom_id res chain seq x y z
N MET A 1 -30.54 16.30 -13.85
CA MET A 1 -29.65 15.61 -14.83
C MET A 1 -28.95 14.46 -14.12
N PRO A 2 -29.09 13.20 -14.56
CA PRO A 2 -28.44 12.08 -13.88
C PRO A 2 -26.93 12.12 -14.12
N GLY A 3 -26.16 12.28 -13.04
CA GLY A 3 -24.69 12.28 -13.07
C GLY A 3 -24.18 10.93 -13.58
N GLN A 4 -23.50 10.93 -14.72
CA GLN A 4 -22.93 9.74 -15.32
C GLN A 4 -21.94 9.09 -14.34
N LYS A 5 -22.35 7.99 -13.70
CA LYS A 5 -21.46 7.15 -12.89
C LYS A 5 -20.26 6.75 -13.74
N ARG A 6 -19.04 7.02 -13.23
CA ARG A 6 -17.79 6.72 -13.93
C ARG A 6 -17.71 5.20 -14.16
N LYS A 7 -17.57 4.77 -15.41
CA LYS A 7 -17.47 3.34 -15.79
C LYS A 7 -16.28 2.61 -15.13
N TYR A 8 -15.22 3.34 -14.78
CA TYR A 8 -14.02 2.79 -14.15
C TYR A 8 -13.58 3.66 -12.96
N ASN A 9 -13.29 3.03 -11.82
CA ASN A 9 -12.78 3.70 -10.62
C ASN A 9 -11.26 3.91 -10.72
N VAL A 10 -10.86 4.96 -11.43
CA VAL A 10 -9.45 5.34 -11.65
C VAL A 10 -9.16 6.72 -11.08
N ARG A 11 -7.99 6.88 -10.44
CA ARG A 11 -7.58 8.13 -9.81
C ARG A 11 -7.21 9.21 -10.83
N PHE A 12 -6.60 8.81 -11.96
CA PHE A 12 -6.21 9.72 -13.03
C PHE A 12 -7.21 9.65 -14.20
N PRO A 13 -7.66 10.80 -14.74
CA PRO A 13 -8.60 10.80 -15.86
C PRO A 13 -8.01 10.15 -17.13
N PRO A 14 -8.63 9.09 -17.68
CA PRO A 14 -8.14 8.41 -18.88
C PRO A 14 -7.99 9.34 -20.09
N GLY A 15 -8.91 10.31 -20.25
CA GLY A 15 -8.85 11.29 -21.33
C GLY A 15 -7.65 12.24 -21.25
N ARG A 16 -7.18 12.57 -20.04
CA ARG A 16 -5.97 13.39 -19.86
C ARG A 16 -4.72 12.57 -20.20
N ILE A 17 -4.68 11.30 -19.79
CA ILE A 17 -3.59 10.37 -20.13
C ILE A 17 -3.51 10.21 -21.64
N LYS A 18 -4.63 9.91 -22.32
CA LYS A 18 -4.69 9.81 -23.78
C LYS A 18 -4.17 11.07 -24.47
N LYS A 19 -4.58 12.27 -24.02
CA LYS A 19 -4.09 13.54 -24.59
C LYS A 19 -2.58 13.72 -24.43
N ILE A 20 -2.01 13.30 -23.29
CA ILE A 20 -0.56 13.37 -23.07
C ILE A 20 0.17 12.34 -23.95
N MET A 21 -0.34 11.12 -24.03
CA MET A 21 0.22 10.07 -24.90
C MET A 21 0.25 10.51 -26.37
N GLN A 22 -0.83 11.12 -26.85
CA GLN A 22 -0.94 11.61 -28.24
C GLN A 22 -0.22 12.95 -28.50
N LYS A 23 0.50 13.50 -27.51
CA LYS A 23 1.46 14.58 -27.81
C LYS A 23 2.68 14.04 -28.56
N ASP A 24 2.96 12.77 -28.39
CA ASP A 24 4.00 12.06 -29.13
C ASP A 24 3.44 11.67 -30.50
N THR A 25 4.11 12.13 -31.56
CA THR A 25 3.71 11.88 -32.95
C THR A 25 3.84 10.42 -33.36
N GLU A 26 4.68 9.64 -32.67
CA GLU A 26 4.85 8.21 -32.93
C GLU A 26 3.72 7.37 -32.34
N VAL A 27 3.02 7.91 -31.33
CA VAL A 27 1.93 7.22 -30.63
C VAL A 27 0.62 7.41 -31.41
N GLY A 28 0.38 6.54 -32.38
CA GLY A 28 -0.81 6.54 -33.24
C GLY A 28 -2.14 6.21 -32.54
N ARG A 29 -2.83 5.15 -32.97
CA ARG A 29 -4.11 4.74 -32.36
C ARG A 29 -3.87 3.99 -31.05
N ILE A 30 -4.55 4.42 -29.99
CA ILE A 30 -4.42 3.84 -28.65
C ILE A 30 -5.71 3.08 -28.31
N ALA A 31 -5.58 1.84 -27.84
CA ALA A 31 -6.70 1.06 -27.34
C ALA A 31 -7.33 1.70 -26.09
N SER A 32 -8.65 1.59 -25.95
CA SER A 32 -9.40 2.24 -24.86
C SER A 32 -9.00 1.78 -23.45
N ALA A 33 -8.47 0.56 -23.32
CA ALA A 33 -7.99 0.01 -22.06
C ALA A 33 -6.65 0.62 -21.59
N VAL A 34 -5.78 1.04 -22.51
CA VAL A 34 -4.40 1.45 -22.19
C VAL A 34 -4.36 2.66 -21.23
N PRO A 35 -5.11 3.76 -21.45
CA PRO A 35 -5.11 4.88 -20.51
C PRO A 35 -5.65 4.52 -19.12
N ILE A 36 -6.53 3.51 -19.02
CA ILE A 36 -7.08 3.03 -17.74
C ILE A 36 -6.00 2.28 -16.96
N ILE A 37 -5.25 1.40 -17.62
CA ILE A 37 -4.15 0.64 -17.02
C ILE A 37 -3.03 1.58 -16.56
N ILE A 38 -2.66 2.57 -17.40
CA ILE A 38 -1.65 3.57 -17.03
C ILE A 38 -2.07 4.34 -15.79
N SER A 39 -3.35 4.71 -15.65
CA SER A 39 -3.82 5.35 -14.42
C SER A 39 -3.58 4.48 -13.19
N LYS A 40 -3.77 3.16 -13.27
CA LYS A 40 -3.56 2.26 -12.14
C LYS A 40 -2.08 2.04 -11.86
N ALA A 41 -1.25 1.90 -12.90
CA ALA A 41 0.20 1.83 -12.75
C ALA A 41 0.77 3.08 -12.08
N LEU A 42 0.33 4.28 -12.48
CA LEU A 42 0.74 5.55 -11.84
C LEU A 42 0.30 5.63 -10.37
N GLU A 43 -0.88 5.11 -10.04
CA GLU A 43 -1.35 5.05 -8.66
C GLU A 43 -0.46 4.15 -7.80
N MET A 44 -0.12 2.95 -8.28
CA MET A 44 0.77 2.02 -7.59
C MET A 44 2.19 2.59 -7.46
N PHE A 45 2.70 3.22 -8.54
CA PHE A 45 4.00 3.86 -8.55
C PHE A 45 4.08 4.97 -7.50
N LEU A 46 3.12 5.90 -7.46
CA LEU A 46 3.14 7.01 -6.50
C LEU A 46 2.99 6.55 -5.06
N ARG A 47 2.18 5.51 -4.80
CA ARG A 47 2.09 4.91 -3.46
C ARG A 47 3.47 4.39 -3.03
N SER A 48 4.10 3.56 -3.85
CA SER A 48 5.43 3.01 -3.55
C SER A 48 6.49 4.10 -3.38
N PHE A 49 6.50 5.08 -4.28
CA PHE A 49 7.41 6.22 -4.27
C PHE A 49 7.28 7.03 -2.97
N LEU A 50 6.07 7.42 -2.61
CA LEU A 50 5.81 8.23 -1.42
C LEU A 50 6.07 7.45 -0.13
N THR A 51 5.65 6.18 -0.05
CA THR A 51 5.87 5.36 1.15
C THR A 51 7.34 5.28 1.51
N MET A 52 8.21 5.03 0.54
CA MET A 52 9.64 4.89 0.79
C MET A 52 10.32 6.26 1.00
N THR A 53 9.92 7.31 0.28
CA THR A 53 10.45 8.66 0.53
C THR A 53 10.06 9.16 1.91
N CYS A 54 8.86 8.81 2.37
CA CYS A 54 8.39 9.11 3.73
C CYS A 54 9.23 8.37 4.78
N LYS A 55 9.53 7.07 4.57
CA LYS A 55 10.45 6.31 5.45
C LYS A 55 11.83 6.97 5.57
N ILE A 56 12.40 7.43 4.46
CA ILE A 56 13.68 8.15 4.46
C ILE A 56 13.57 9.45 5.25
N THR A 57 12.49 10.21 5.05
CA THR A 57 12.24 11.48 5.75
C THR A 57 12.12 11.27 7.26
N GLN A 58 11.38 10.24 7.69
CA GLN A 58 11.23 9.86 9.10
C GLN A 58 12.53 9.35 9.72
N SER A 59 13.33 8.56 8.98
CA SER A 59 14.64 8.08 9.43
C SER A 59 15.66 9.20 9.69
N ARG A 60 15.38 10.40 9.15
CA ARG A 60 16.18 11.61 9.35
C ARG A 60 15.54 12.56 10.36
N ASN A 61 14.51 12.11 11.09
CA ASN A 61 13.73 12.89 12.05
C ASN A 61 13.18 14.21 11.47
N SER A 62 13.02 14.28 10.14
CA SER A 62 12.47 15.47 9.49
C SER A 62 10.97 15.32 9.31
N ARG A 63 10.25 16.43 9.49
CA ARG A 63 8.81 16.52 9.21
C ARG A 63 8.50 16.97 7.79
N VAL A 64 9.52 17.41 7.04
CA VAL A 64 9.38 17.98 5.70
C VAL A 64 10.14 17.12 4.69
N MET A 65 9.44 16.71 3.62
CA MET A 65 10.03 15.94 2.53
C MET A 65 10.83 16.87 1.61
N SER A 66 12.15 16.69 1.56
CA SER A 66 13.06 17.49 0.73
C SER A 66 13.48 16.74 -0.55
N ILE A 67 14.07 17.46 -1.52
CA ILE A 67 14.61 16.88 -2.75
C ILE A 67 15.66 15.81 -2.47
N ASN A 68 16.44 15.97 -1.41
CA ASN A 68 17.46 15.00 -1.01
C ASN A 68 16.83 13.65 -0.60
N HIS A 69 15.68 13.67 0.06
CA HIS A 69 14.96 12.45 0.43
C HIS A 69 14.43 11.74 -0.82
N MET A 70 13.88 12.50 -1.78
CA MET A 70 13.37 11.97 -3.05
C MET A 70 14.46 11.35 -3.91
N LYS A 71 15.64 11.97 -4.02
CA LYS A 71 16.79 11.40 -4.75
C LYS A 71 17.26 10.09 -4.14
N ARG A 72 17.22 9.98 -2.81
CA ARG A 72 17.70 8.78 -2.10
C ARG A 72 16.73 7.60 -2.21
N TRP A 73 15.46 7.82 -2.55
CA TRP A 73 14.43 6.80 -2.67
C TRP A 73 14.86 5.56 -3.48
N GLN A 74 15.55 5.76 -4.60
CA GLN A 74 15.98 4.68 -5.50
C GLN A 74 16.99 3.72 -4.85
N SER A 75 17.84 4.24 -3.96
CA SER A 75 18.91 3.45 -3.33
C SER A 75 18.42 2.43 -2.29
N VAL A 76 17.16 2.52 -1.87
CA VAL A 76 16.59 1.70 -0.79
C VAL A 76 15.85 0.45 -1.33
N SER A 77 15.59 0.36 -2.65
CA SER A 77 14.49 -0.48 -3.17
C SER A 77 14.86 -1.67 -4.09
N ILE A 78 16.11 -2.15 -4.14
CA ILE A 78 16.39 -3.52 -4.64
C ILE A 78 16.68 -4.49 -3.48
N LYS A 79 15.86 -4.44 -2.43
CA LYS A 79 15.67 -5.62 -1.58
C LYS A 79 14.24 -6.05 -1.79
N ALA A 80 14.06 -7.03 -2.67
CA ALA A 80 12.77 -7.63 -2.97
C ALA A 80 12.06 -7.94 -1.65
N ARG A 81 10.94 -7.26 -1.40
CA ARG A 81 10.04 -7.61 -0.31
C ARG A 81 9.33 -8.89 -0.74
N SER A 82 9.80 -10.03 -0.24
CA SER A 82 8.98 -11.25 -0.24
C SER A 82 7.61 -10.91 0.38
N PRO A 83 6.51 -11.45 -0.16
CA PRO A 83 5.19 -11.26 0.43
C PRO A 83 5.14 -12.02 1.75
N GLU A 84 5.23 -11.31 2.87
CA GLU A 84 4.84 -11.88 4.15
C GLU A 84 3.33 -12.14 4.11
N ARG A 85 2.97 -13.40 4.37
CA ARG A 85 1.60 -13.84 4.57
C ARG A 85 1.03 -13.10 5.77
N GLU A 86 -0.12 -12.45 5.60
CA GLU A 86 -0.88 -11.98 6.76
C GLU A 86 -1.43 -13.20 7.50
N GLU A 87 -0.92 -13.44 8.71
CA GLU A 87 -1.51 -14.37 9.66
C GLU A 87 -2.89 -13.82 10.08
N PRO A 88 -3.97 -14.58 9.90
CA PRO A 88 -5.31 -14.13 10.25
C PRO A 88 -5.47 -13.96 11.78
N PRO A 89 -6.30 -13.01 12.24
CA PRO A 89 -6.43 -12.69 13.65
C PRO A 89 -6.95 -13.88 14.46
N GLN A 90 -6.21 -14.22 15.52
CA GLN A 90 -6.58 -15.23 16.52
C GLN A 90 -7.94 -14.85 17.14
N LYS A 91 -8.95 -15.68 16.86
CA LYS A 91 -10.22 -15.65 17.61
C LYS A 91 -9.92 -16.16 19.01
N ALA A 92 -10.16 -15.33 20.02
CA ALA A 92 -10.25 -15.78 21.40
C ALA A 92 -11.45 -16.73 21.52
N THR A 93 -11.20 -18.02 21.51
CA THR A 93 -12.13 -19.03 22.03
C THR A 93 -12.01 -19.04 23.54
N ASN A 94 -13.07 -18.58 24.20
CA ASN A 94 -13.36 -18.84 25.60
C ASN A 94 -13.50 -20.35 25.80
N GLU A 95 -12.95 -20.92 26.88
CA GLU A 95 -13.68 -21.90 27.68
C GLU A 95 -13.16 -21.94 29.12
N LEU A 96 -14.12 -22.00 30.04
CA LEU A 96 -13.99 -22.02 31.48
C LEU A 96 -13.43 -23.38 31.92
N ALA A 97 -12.24 -23.39 32.51
CA ALA A 97 -11.79 -24.53 33.31
C ALA A 97 -12.13 -24.26 34.78
N ILE A 98 -13.31 -24.72 35.19
CA ILE A 98 -13.59 -25.01 36.60
C ILE A 98 -12.76 -26.25 36.92
N ASN A 99 -11.71 -26.11 37.73
CA ASN A 99 -11.13 -27.24 38.46
C ASN A 99 -10.93 -26.79 39.91
N SER A 100 -11.99 -27.03 40.68
CA SER A 100 -11.91 -27.42 42.08
C SER A 100 -10.91 -28.57 42.21
N ASP A 101 -9.83 -28.35 42.95
CA ASP A 101 -9.30 -29.25 43.99
C ASP A 101 -8.04 -28.63 44.60
N SER A 102 -8.27 -27.78 45.61
CA SER A 102 -7.23 -27.29 46.51
C SER A 102 -6.83 -28.43 47.45
N SER A 103 -5.67 -29.02 47.19
CA SER A 103 -5.02 -29.96 48.09
C SER A 103 -4.39 -29.19 49.26
N THR A 104 -4.90 -29.37 50.48
CA THR A 104 -4.18 -29.00 51.71
C THR A 104 -3.82 -30.26 52.48
N VAL A 105 -2.64 -30.81 52.18
CA VAL A 105 -1.88 -31.61 53.13
C VAL A 105 -0.71 -30.74 53.58
N SER A 106 -0.83 -30.22 54.81
CA SER A 106 0.20 -29.49 55.53
C SER A 106 0.94 -30.43 56.46
N TYR A 107 2.27 -30.50 56.36
CA TYR A 107 3.14 -30.95 57.44
C TYR A 107 4.51 -30.26 57.33
N CYS A 108 4.84 -29.44 58.33
CA CYS A 108 6.11 -29.38 59.09
C CYS A 108 6.12 -28.14 60.00
N ASP A 109 6.46 -28.39 61.27
CA ASP A 109 6.59 -27.53 62.48
C ASP A 109 5.32 -27.00 63.17
#